data_AF-A0A5J4VCV3-F1
#
_entry.id   AF-A0A5J4VCV3-F1
#
_cell.length_a   1.000
_cell.length_b   1.000
_cell.length_c   1.000
_cell.angle_alpha   90.00
_cell.angle_beta   90.00
_cell.angle_gamma   90.00
#
_symmetry.space_group_name_H-M   'P 1'
#
loop_
_entity.id
_entity.type
_entity.pdbx_description
1 polymer ?
#
loop_
_entity_poly.entity_id
_entity_poly.type
_entity_poly.pdbx_seq_one_letter_code
_entity_poly.pdbx_strand_id
1 'polypeptide(L)'
;SRTTSTSTTHPFLYQLEDCKVTKNMYDIFNNNEKEKDKDNQQKQSNPLYPGKLQQRYDKMTKIHCAICIGRIYKGRTIPGQYYDIVKFLKKIVKDEKDSQIDILTSCLNSLSLLALNEANHTLILNDNFAFALSDIFEEEKQLKLKRKHGRSSNVDNQNREIRRSGISQQETAQQGRYGYDNESEREQRLVIDGQGRKMGLLSYYAIDLIHILVNKGESTSIDIIKIDVGIQLLKDVIPDEERYKDVDLSENINNRIERGIKLADIIEGIIRKLL
;
A
#
# COMPACT_ATOMS: atom_id res chain seq x y z
N SER A 1 27.16 1.39 -1.62
CA SER A 1 26.81 2.71 -2.25
C SER A 1 26.32 2.53 -3.68
N ARG A 2 25.02 2.22 -3.91
CA ARG A 2 24.43 2.33 -5.25
C ARG A 2 24.23 3.81 -5.56
N THR A 3 25.09 4.38 -6.40
CA THR A 3 24.86 5.69 -7.00
C THR A 3 23.56 5.61 -7.78
N THR A 4 22.51 6.27 -7.30
CA THR A 4 21.29 6.50 -8.09
C THR A 4 21.72 7.35 -9.28
N SER A 5 21.99 6.69 -10.42
CA SER A 5 22.32 7.41 -11.65
C SER A 5 21.20 8.40 -11.87
N THR A 6 21.56 9.69 -11.95
CA THR A 6 20.64 10.77 -12.30
C THR A 6 19.85 10.32 -13.51
N SER A 7 18.57 10.04 -13.26
CA SER A 7 17.60 9.41 -14.15
C SER A 7 17.75 9.95 -15.58
N THR A 8 18.48 9.23 -16.43
CA THR A 8 18.33 9.37 -17.87
C THR A 8 16.92 8.90 -18.19
N THR A 9 16.03 9.88 -18.26
CA THR A 9 14.67 9.70 -18.77
C THR A 9 14.77 8.87 -20.06
N HIS A 10 14.03 7.76 -20.10
CA HIS A 10 14.11 6.87 -21.25
C HIS A 10 13.83 7.66 -22.54
N PRO A 11 14.65 7.55 -23.59
CA PRO A 11 14.59 8.44 -24.75
C PRO A 11 13.22 8.41 -25.46
N PHE A 12 12.48 7.31 -25.31
CA PHE A 12 11.17 7.13 -25.92
C PHE A 12 9.98 7.52 -25.02
N LEU A 13 10.22 8.04 -23.80
CA LEU A 13 9.14 8.34 -22.85
C LEU A 13 8.18 9.43 -23.38
N TYR A 14 8.70 10.44 -24.08
CA TYR A 14 7.87 11.48 -24.71
C TYR A 14 7.01 10.93 -25.84
N GLN A 15 7.49 9.92 -26.57
CA GLN A 15 6.71 9.27 -27.62
C GLN A 15 5.54 8.48 -27.06
N LEU A 16 5.61 8.05 -25.80
CA LEU A 16 4.52 7.34 -25.12
C LEU A 16 3.39 8.28 -24.68
N GLU A 17 3.67 9.56 -24.40
CA GLU A 17 2.65 10.53 -23.96
C GLU A 17 1.65 10.84 -25.07
N ASP A 18 2.15 11.11 -26.28
CA ASP A 18 1.32 11.34 -27.47
C ASP A 18 1.06 10.06 -28.27
N CYS A 19 1.38 8.89 -27.69
CA CYS A 19 1.11 7.63 -28.36
C CYS A 19 -0.38 7.35 -28.41
N LYS A 20 -0.83 6.85 -29.57
CA LYS A 20 -2.14 6.21 -29.74
C LYS A 20 -2.44 5.18 -28.63
N VAL A 21 -1.42 4.54 -28.07
CA VAL A 21 -1.54 3.58 -26.97
C VAL A 21 -2.07 4.21 -25.69
N THR A 22 -1.54 5.36 -25.25
CA THR A 22 -2.00 6.05 -24.03
C THR A 22 -3.43 6.55 -24.20
N LYS A 23 -3.74 7.08 -25.39
CA LYS A 23 -5.12 7.45 -25.75
C LYS A 23 -6.07 6.25 -25.71
N ASN A 24 -5.70 5.14 -26.33
CA ASN A 24 -6.51 3.92 -26.31
C ASN A 24 -6.72 3.39 -24.88
N MET A 25 -5.69 3.41 -24.03
CA MET A 25 -5.83 3.02 -22.62
C MET A 25 -6.82 3.94 -21.88
N TYR A 26 -6.81 5.24 -22.18
CA TYR A 26 -7.74 6.17 -21.58
C TYR A 26 -9.17 6.02 -22.10
N ASP A 27 -9.31 5.74 -23.39
CA ASP A 27 -10.60 5.42 -24.00
C ASP A 27 -11.20 4.16 -23.34
N ILE A 28 -10.41 3.11 -23.14
CA ILE A 28 -10.83 1.89 -22.40
C ILE A 28 -11.24 2.24 -20.97
N PHE A 29 -10.49 3.11 -20.29
CA PHE A 29 -10.82 3.56 -18.94
C PHE A 29 -12.19 4.29 -18.86
N ASN A 30 -12.53 5.07 -19.88
CA ASN A 30 -13.76 5.86 -19.95
C ASN A 30 -14.96 5.09 -20.54
N ASN A 31 -14.73 4.15 -21.46
CA ASN A 31 -15.79 3.52 -22.25
C ASN A 31 -16.75 2.64 -21.43
N ASN A 32 -16.32 2.16 -20.26
CA ASN A 32 -17.14 1.34 -19.36
C ASN A 32 -18.41 2.04 -18.81
N GLU A 33 -18.55 3.36 -18.98
CA GLU A 33 -19.79 4.06 -18.60
C GLU A 33 -20.79 4.19 -19.76
N LYS A 34 -20.30 4.31 -21.00
CA LYS A 34 -21.16 4.54 -22.18
C LYS A 34 -21.81 3.26 -22.73
N GLU A 35 -21.20 2.10 -22.50
CA GLU A 35 -21.75 0.82 -22.98
C GLU A 35 -22.88 0.27 -22.08
N LYS A 36 -22.95 0.69 -20.81
CA LYS A 36 -24.01 0.27 -19.89
C LYS A 36 -25.42 0.68 -20.34
N ASP A 37 -25.54 1.78 -21.08
CA ASP A 37 -26.82 2.25 -21.62
C ASP A 37 -27.26 1.48 -22.87
N LYS A 38 -26.30 0.90 -23.62
CA LYS A 38 -26.58 0.11 -24.83
C LYS A 38 -26.85 -1.36 -24.51
N ASP A 39 -26.14 -1.93 -23.54
CA ASP A 39 -26.32 -3.33 -23.14
C ASP A 39 -27.68 -3.63 -22.50
N ASN A 40 -28.36 -2.63 -21.93
CA ASN A 40 -29.73 -2.80 -21.46
C ASN A 40 -30.74 -2.98 -22.62
N GLN A 41 -30.37 -2.65 -23.87
CA GLN A 41 -31.19 -2.92 -25.05
C GLN A 41 -30.82 -4.23 -25.77
N GLN A 42 -29.65 -4.83 -25.49
CA GLN A 42 -29.11 -5.96 -26.27
C GLN A 42 -28.97 -7.29 -25.48
N LYS A 43 -29.32 -7.31 -24.20
CA LYS A 43 -29.25 -8.49 -23.29
C LYS A 43 -30.15 -9.71 -23.64
N GLN A 44 -30.74 -9.78 -24.83
CA GLN A 44 -31.58 -10.92 -25.23
C GLN A 44 -30.88 -11.97 -26.10
N SER A 45 -29.64 -11.80 -26.58
CA SER A 45 -29.15 -12.65 -27.70
C SER A 45 -27.87 -13.46 -27.52
N ASN A 46 -27.19 -13.54 -26.36
CA ASN A 46 -26.06 -14.47 -26.25
C ASN A 46 -25.83 -15.07 -24.84
N PRO A 47 -26.14 -16.36 -24.60
CA PRO A 47 -26.02 -17.01 -23.29
C PRO A 47 -24.61 -17.53 -22.95
N LEU A 48 -23.61 -17.32 -23.82
CA LEU A 48 -22.31 -18.00 -23.68
C LEU A 48 -21.39 -17.44 -22.57
N TYR A 49 -21.68 -16.25 -22.03
CA TYR A 49 -20.95 -15.70 -20.89
C TYR A 49 -21.93 -15.14 -19.84
N PRO A 50 -21.94 -15.68 -18.61
CA PRO A 50 -22.77 -15.12 -17.55
C PRO A 50 -22.29 -13.71 -17.21
N GLY A 51 -23.15 -12.71 -17.35
CA GLY A 51 -22.80 -11.28 -17.30
C GLY A 51 -22.07 -10.78 -16.04
N LYS A 52 -22.01 -11.58 -14.96
CA LYS A 52 -21.21 -11.26 -13.75
C LYS A 52 -19.71 -11.38 -13.97
N LEU A 53 -19.24 -12.25 -14.88
CA LEU A 53 -17.81 -12.40 -15.18
C LEU A 53 -17.30 -11.21 -16.00
N GLN A 54 -18.06 -10.77 -17.02
CA GLN A 54 -17.71 -9.62 -17.86
C GLN A 54 -17.49 -8.36 -17.02
N GLN A 55 -18.42 -8.06 -16.11
CA GLN A 55 -18.33 -6.90 -15.21
C GLN A 55 -17.05 -6.88 -14.35
N ARG A 56 -16.54 -8.05 -13.94
CA ARG A 56 -15.28 -8.14 -13.19
C ARG A 56 -14.08 -7.85 -14.08
N TYR A 57 -14.05 -8.38 -15.31
CA TYR A 57 -12.99 -8.09 -16.27
C TYR A 57 -12.93 -6.60 -16.63
N ASP A 58 -14.09 -5.97 -16.81
CA ASP A 58 -14.17 -4.53 -17.14
C ASP A 58 -13.61 -3.67 -16.00
N LYS A 59 -13.94 -4.00 -14.75
CA LYS A 59 -13.41 -3.32 -13.56
C LYS A 59 -11.89 -3.45 -13.49
N MET A 60 -11.36 -4.66 -13.58
CA MET A 60 -9.93 -4.92 -13.49
C MET A 60 -9.15 -4.24 -14.63
N THR A 61 -9.71 -4.26 -15.84
CA THR A 61 -9.11 -3.58 -17.00
C THR A 61 -9.03 -2.08 -16.74
N LYS A 62 -10.10 -1.46 -16.24
CA LYS A 62 -10.12 -0.03 -15.88
C LYS A 62 -9.05 0.31 -14.83
N ILE A 63 -8.89 -0.54 -13.82
CA ILE A 63 -7.85 -0.39 -12.78
C ILE A 63 -6.45 -0.43 -13.39
N HIS A 64 -6.16 -1.43 -14.22
CA HIS A 64 -4.85 -1.56 -14.85
C HIS A 64 -4.56 -0.40 -15.82
N CYS A 65 -5.53 0.05 -16.61
CA CYS A 65 -5.37 1.23 -17.45
C CYS A 65 -5.00 2.47 -16.63
N ALA A 66 -5.72 2.72 -15.51
CA ALA A 66 -5.43 3.82 -14.61
C ALA A 66 -4.00 3.75 -14.02
N ILE A 67 -3.58 2.57 -13.55
CA ILE A 67 -2.23 2.34 -13.02
C ILE A 67 -1.16 2.56 -14.11
N CYS A 68 -1.38 2.04 -15.31
CA CYS A 68 -0.44 2.19 -16.42
C CYS A 68 -0.26 3.66 -16.82
N ILE A 69 -1.35 4.41 -16.93
CA ILE A 69 -1.28 5.83 -17.28
C ILE A 69 -0.57 6.62 -16.18
N GLY A 70 -0.89 6.38 -14.89
CA GLY A 70 -0.18 7.03 -13.80
C GLY A 70 1.33 6.72 -13.79
N ARG A 71 1.74 5.51 -14.20
CA ARG A 71 3.16 5.15 -14.36
C ARG A 71 3.82 5.81 -15.57
N ILE A 72 3.12 6.01 -16.68
CA ILE A 72 3.62 6.72 -17.86
C ILE A 72 4.01 8.15 -17.49
N TYR A 73 3.19 8.81 -16.67
CA TYR A 73 3.43 10.19 -16.20
C TYR A 73 4.30 10.27 -14.92
N LYS A 74 5.10 9.24 -14.61
CA LYS A 74 6.02 9.25 -13.45
C LYS A 74 6.91 10.51 -13.45
N GLY A 75 6.82 11.31 -12.40
CA GLY A 75 7.61 12.53 -12.22
C GLY A 75 7.30 13.66 -13.20
N ARG A 76 6.16 13.57 -13.91
CA ARG A 76 5.72 14.58 -14.87
C ARG A 76 4.35 15.12 -14.47
N THR A 77 4.04 16.33 -14.90
CA THR A 77 2.71 16.92 -14.71
C THR A 77 1.71 16.10 -15.52
N ILE A 78 0.67 15.59 -14.86
CA ILE A 78 -0.36 14.83 -15.55
C ILE A 78 -1.23 15.79 -16.37
N PRO A 79 -1.52 15.53 -17.66
CA PRO A 79 -2.42 16.35 -18.45
C PRO A 79 -3.83 16.41 -17.86
N GLY A 80 -4.50 17.56 -17.98
CA GLY A 80 -5.85 17.81 -17.44
C GLY A 80 -6.89 16.76 -17.87
N GLN A 81 -6.79 16.28 -19.12
CA GLN A 81 -7.68 15.25 -19.64
C GLN A 81 -7.60 13.91 -18.90
N TYR A 82 -6.55 13.67 -18.09
CA TYR A 82 -6.32 12.43 -17.35
C TYR A 82 -6.53 12.60 -15.83
N TYR A 83 -7.06 13.73 -15.36
CA TYR A 83 -7.28 13.97 -13.92
C TYR A 83 -8.21 12.95 -13.27
N ASP A 84 -9.19 12.43 -14.03
CA ASP A 84 -10.12 11.40 -13.54
C ASP A 84 -9.42 10.10 -13.16
N ILE A 85 -8.24 9.82 -13.72
CA ILE A 85 -7.41 8.67 -13.31
C ILE A 85 -6.91 8.84 -11.89
N VAL A 86 -6.44 10.03 -11.51
CA VAL A 86 -5.96 10.30 -10.14
C VAL A 86 -7.13 10.15 -9.17
N LYS A 87 -8.29 10.73 -9.50
CA LYS A 87 -9.52 10.58 -8.71
C LYS A 87 -9.92 9.11 -8.55
N PHE A 88 -9.83 8.33 -9.62
CA PHE A 88 -10.17 6.91 -9.60
C PHE A 88 -9.20 6.07 -8.76
N LEU A 89 -7.89 6.28 -8.91
CA LEU A 89 -6.87 5.60 -8.09
C LEU A 89 -7.07 5.90 -6.60
N LYS A 90 -7.34 7.16 -6.25
CA LYS A 90 -7.66 7.56 -4.86
C LYS A 90 -8.90 6.87 -4.34
N LYS A 91 -9.94 6.78 -5.16
CA LYS A 91 -11.18 6.08 -4.80
C LYS A 91 -10.92 4.62 -4.46
N ILE A 92 -10.12 3.92 -5.26
CA ILE A 92 -9.77 2.51 -4.98
C ILE A 92 -9.05 2.40 -3.63
N VAL A 93 -8.11 3.29 -3.35
CA VAL A 93 -7.39 3.31 -2.07
C VAL A 93 -8.33 3.54 -0.88
N LYS A 94 -9.37 4.37 -1.04
CA LYS A 94 -10.37 4.64 0.00
C LYS A 94 -11.36 3.49 0.21
N ASP A 95 -11.89 2.96 -0.89
CA ASP A 95 -13.10 2.13 -0.87
C ASP A 95 -12.79 0.62 -0.83
N GLU A 96 -11.62 0.16 -1.29
CA GLU A 96 -11.34 -1.26 -1.53
C GLU A 96 -10.32 -1.87 -0.55
N LYS A 97 -10.44 -1.55 0.74
CA LYS A 97 -9.50 -1.96 1.79
C LYS A 97 -9.33 -3.48 1.93
N ASP A 98 -10.41 -4.25 1.80
CA ASP A 98 -10.40 -5.65 2.25
C ASP A 98 -10.05 -6.71 1.19
N SER A 99 -10.12 -6.40 -0.10
CA SER A 99 -10.17 -7.48 -1.12
C SER A 99 -8.95 -7.64 -2.02
N GLN A 100 -8.11 -6.62 -2.24
CA GLN A 100 -6.97 -6.75 -3.16
C GLN A 100 -5.78 -5.84 -2.78
N ILE A 101 -5.04 -6.21 -1.73
CA ILE A 101 -3.85 -5.44 -1.28
C ILE A 101 -2.84 -5.21 -2.42
N ASP A 102 -2.69 -6.17 -3.34
CA ASP A 102 -1.78 -6.05 -4.48
C ASP A 102 -2.20 -4.93 -5.46
N ILE A 103 -3.52 -4.72 -5.62
CA ILE A 103 -4.07 -3.58 -6.37
C ILE A 103 -3.84 -2.28 -5.59
N LEU A 104 -4.21 -2.23 -4.31
CA LEU A 104 -4.03 -1.03 -3.49
C LEU A 104 -2.57 -0.55 -3.51
N THR A 105 -1.64 -1.49 -3.36
CA THR A 105 -0.20 -1.27 -3.47
C THR A 105 0.17 -0.68 -4.83
N SER A 106 -0.38 -1.22 -5.91
CA SER A 106 -0.10 -0.73 -7.27
C SER A 106 -0.68 0.67 -7.51
N CYS A 107 -1.86 0.97 -6.94
CA CYS A 107 -2.47 2.30 -6.99
C CYS A 107 -1.64 3.32 -6.20
N LEU A 108 -1.23 3.01 -4.96
CA LEU A 108 -0.38 3.88 -4.15
C LEU A 108 0.99 4.11 -4.80
N ASN A 109 1.60 3.07 -5.35
CA ASN A 109 2.84 3.21 -6.08
C ASN A 109 2.66 4.15 -7.28
N SER A 110 1.59 3.97 -8.07
CA SER A 110 1.30 4.87 -9.19
C SER A 110 1.10 6.33 -8.74
N LEU A 111 0.38 6.58 -7.64
CA LEU A 111 0.21 7.91 -7.07
C LEU A 111 1.55 8.50 -6.57
N SER A 112 2.40 7.68 -5.94
CA SER A 112 3.75 8.07 -5.49
C SER A 112 4.62 8.51 -6.65
N LEU A 113 4.57 7.78 -7.76
CA LEU A 113 5.31 8.11 -8.97
C LEU A 113 4.83 9.42 -9.59
N LEU A 114 3.52 9.71 -9.57
CA LEU A 114 2.98 11.00 -10.00
C LEU A 114 3.39 12.13 -9.06
N ALA A 115 3.39 11.90 -7.75
CA ALA A 115 3.76 12.87 -6.73
C ALA A 115 5.24 13.32 -6.83
N LEU A 116 6.09 12.59 -7.56
CA LEU A 116 7.46 13.04 -7.82
C LEU A 116 7.54 14.41 -8.50
N ASN A 117 6.46 14.84 -9.17
CA ASN A 117 6.25 16.18 -9.69
C ASN A 117 5.30 16.99 -8.78
N GLU A 118 5.75 18.16 -8.33
CA GLU A 118 5.03 19.05 -7.40
C GLU A 118 3.71 19.57 -7.95
N ALA A 119 3.59 19.77 -9.27
CA ALA A 119 2.35 20.24 -9.89
C ALA A 119 1.17 19.27 -9.69
N ASN A 120 1.46 17.99 -9.39
CA ASN A 120 0.44 16.98 -9.14
C ASN A 120 -0.02 16.92 -7.68
N HIS A 121 0.68 17.58 -6.74
CA HIS A 121 0.45 17.42 -5.30
C HIS A 121 -0.96 17.82 -4.89
N THR A 122 -1.42 19.01 -5.29
CA THR A 122 -2.77 19.50 -4.97
C THR A 122 -3.85 18.54 -5.46
N LEU A 123 -3.68 17.97 -6.66
CA LEU A 123 -4.63 17.01 -7.23
C LEU A 123 -4.64 15.69 -6.43
N ILE A 124 -3.50 15.24 -5.94
CA ILE A 124 -3.38 14.01 -5.15
C ILE A 124 -3.93 14.22 -3.72
N LEU A 125 -3.60 15.34 -3.09
CA LEU A 125 -3.94 15.63 -1.69
C LEU A 125 -5.38 16.12 -1.48
N ASN A 126 -6.08 16.58 -2.53
CA ASN A 126 -7.47 17.03 -2.40
C ASN A 126 -8.40 15.94 -1.84
N ASP A 127 -9.66 16.30 -1.57
CA ASP A 127 -10.69 15.37 -1.10
C ASP A 127 -10.28 14.58 0.15
N ASN A 128 -9.54 15.19 1.07
CA ASN A 128 -9.15 14.55 2.34
C ASN A 128 -8.37 13.24 2.15
N PHE A 129 -7.59 13.11 1.07
CA PHE A 129 -6.91 11.86 0.76
C PHE A 129 -5.85 11.47 1.80
N ALA A 130 -5.24 12.45 2.47
CA ALA A 130 -4.31 12.22 3.56
C ALA A 130 -4.90 11.34 4.69
N PHE A 131 -6.19 11.48 5.00
CA PHE A 131 -6.84 10.67 6.02
C PHE A 131 -6.95 9.19 5.63
N ALA A 132 -7.20 8.92 4.34
CA ALA A 132 -7.22 7.55 3.84
C ALA A 132 -5.84 6.87 3.97
N LEU A 133 -4.75 7.64 3.83
CA LEU A 133 -3.40 7.13 4.09
C LEU A 133 -3.17 6.88 5.59
N SER A 134 -3.68 7.76 6.46
CA SER A 134 -3.60 7.57 7.91
C SER A 134 -4.29 6.29 8.37
N ASP A 135 -5.46 5.98 7.81
CA ASP A 135 -6.19 4.75 8.13
C ASP A 135 -5.37 3.50 7.83
N ILE A 136 -4.63 3.49 6.71
CA ILE A 136 -3.78 2.36 6.31
C ILE A 136 -2.71 2.09 7.38
N PHE A 137 -2.11 3.14 7.94
CA PHE A 137 -1.10 2.98 8.99
C PHE A 137 -1.70 2.47 10.29
N GLU A 138 -2.88 2.98 10.66
CA GLU A 138 -3.56 2.50 11.87
C GLU A 138 -3.95 1.02 11.73
N GLU A 139 -4.46 0.61 10.57
CA GLU A 139 -4.76 -0.79 10.28
C GLU A 139 -3.50 -1.68 10.37
N GLU A 140 -2.36 -1.23 9.83
CA GLU A 140 -1.08 -1.95 9.97
C GLU A 140 -0.63 -2.04 11.44
N LYS A 141 -0.74 -0.94 12.19
CA LYS A 141 -0.42 -0.90 13.63
C LYS A 141 -1.26 -1.89 14.42
N GLN A 142 -2.57 -1.93 14.19
CA GLN A 142 -3.48 -2.88 14.83
C GLN A 142 -3.14 -4.33 14.47
N LEU A 143 -2.76 -4.63 13.22
CA LEU A 143 -2.31 -5.96 12.81
C LEU A 143 -1.00 -6.37 13.52
N LYS A 144 -0.05 -5.45 13.67
CA LYS A 144 1.20 -5.70 14.42
C LYS A 144 0.92 -5.97 15.90
N LEU A 145 0.01 -5.21 16.52
CA LEU A 145 -0.40 -5.44 17.91
C LEU A 145 -1.07 -6.80 18.10
N LYS A 146 -1.97 -7.21 17.20
CA LYS A 146 -2.60 -8.55 17.24
C LYS A 146 -1.57 -9.67 17.16
N ARG A 147 -0.55 -9.55 16.30
CA ARG A 147 0.55 -10.51 16.19
C ARG A 147 1.37 -10.62 17.48
N LYS A 148 1.60 -9.50 18.17
CA LYS A 148 2.35 -9.48 19.43
C LYS A 148 1.57 -10.16 20.55
N HIS A 149 0.27 -9.89 20.68
CA HIS A 149 -0.57 -10.46 21.74
C HIS A 149 -0.90 -11.94 21.50
N GLY A 150 -1.19 -12.34 20.26
CA GLY A 150 -1.49 -13.74 19.93
C GLY A 150 -0.32 -14.70 20.17
N ARG A 151 0.92 -14.20 20.16
CA ARG A 151 2.10 -15.00 20.54
C ARG A 151 2.26 -15.13 22.05
N SER A 152 1.98 -14.07 22.82
CA SER A 152 2.13 -14.10 24.29
C SER A 152 1.08 -15.00 24.94
N SER A 153 -0.20 -14.83 24.60
CA SER A 153 -1.29 -15.54 25.28
C SER A 153 -1.24 -17.06 25.09
N ASN A 154 -0.86 -17.54 23.90
CA ASN A 154 -0.74 -18.99 23.66
C ASN A 154 0.47 -19.60 24.35
N VAL A 155 1.63 -18.94 24.31
CA VAL A 155 2.83 -19.45 25.00
C VAL A 155 2.61 -19.48 26.52
N ASP A 156 1.96 -18.44 27.07
CA ASP A 156 1.67 -18.37 28.50
C ASP A 156 0.62 -19.41 28.94
N ASN A 157 -0.42 -19.66 28.13
CA ASN A 157 -1.42 -20.69 28.42
C ASN A 157 -0.85 -22.11 28.29
N GLN A 158 -0.07 -22.38 27.24
CA GLN A 158 0.58 -23.68 27.03
C GLN A 158 1.59 -23.97 28.14
N ASN A 159 2.38 -22.97 28.55
CA ASN A 159 3.28 -23.08 29.70
C ASN A 159 2.52 -23.31 31.03
N ARG A 160 1.33 -22.71 31.21
CA ARG A 160 0.49 -22.95 32.39
C ARG A 160 -0.11 -24.36 32.40
N GLU A 161 -0.57 -24.87 31.27
CA GLU A 161 -1.09 -26.24 31.15
C GLU A 161 0.01 -27.29 31.38
N ILE A 162 1.20 -27.10 30.79
CA ILE A 162 2.35 -27.98 31.04
C ILE A 162 2.67 -28.02 32.54
N ARG A 163 2.72 -26.86 33.22
CA ARG A 163 2.93 -26.81 34.67
C ARG A 163 1.82 -27.50 35.48
N ARG A 164 0.56 -27.42 35.04
CA ARG A 164 -0.57 -28.09 35.71
C ARG A 164 -0.58 -29.60 35.49
N SER A 165 -0.12 -30.06 34.34
CA SER A 165 -0.11 -31.49 33.98
C SER A 165 0.94 -32.31 34.73
N GLY A 166 1.89 -31.67 35.41
CA GLY A 166 2.96 -32.37 36.14
C GLY A 166 3.94 -33.13 35.25
N ILE A 167 3.84 -33.00 33.93
CA ILE A 167 4.72 -33.63 32.95
C ILE A 167 6.14 -33.09 33.16
N SER A 168 7.10 -33.99 33.37
CA SER A 168 8.48 -33.58 33.61
C SER A 168 9.07 -32.92 32.35
N GLN A 169 9.98 -31.95 32.53
CA GLN A 169 10.63 -31.26 31.41
C GLN A 169 11.35 -32.22 30.42
N GLN A 170 11.65 -33.46 30.84
CA GLN A 170 12.26 -34.48 29.99
C GLN A 170 11.26 -35.15 29.03
N GLU A 171 9.99 -35.31 29.42
CA GLU A 171 8.96 -35.93 28.55
C GLU A 171 8.45 -34.94 27.49
N THR A 172 8.39 -33.66 27.83
CA THR A 172 8.03 -32.58 26.88
C THR A 172 9.07 -32.40 25.78
N ALA A 173 10.36 -32.67 26.05
CA ALA A 173 11.41 -32.63 25.04
C ALA A 173 11.31 -33.77 24.00
N GLN A 174 10.75 -34.92 24.37
CA GLN A 174 10.49 -36.03 23.44
C GLN A 174 9.17 -35.86 22.67
N GLN A 175 8.13 -35.29 23.29
CA GLN A 175 6.85 -35.02 22.62
C GLN A 175 6.86 -33.77 21.72
N GLY A 176 7.74 -32.81 21.97
CA GLY A 176 7.84 -31.55 21.21
C GLY A 176 8.24 -31.70 19.73
N ARG A 177 8.57 -32.91 19.24
CA ARG A 177 8.84 -33.15 17.81
C ARG A 177 7.61 -33.54 16.98
N TYR A 178 6.49 -33.88 17.62
CA TYR A 178 5.24 -34.25 16.93
C TYR A 178 4.04 -33.46 17.48
N GLY A 179 4.26 -32.19 17.83
CA GLY A 179 3.17 -31.30 18.17
C GLY A 179 2.23 -31.13 16.98
N TYR A 180 1.06 -31.76 17.05
CA TYR A 180 -0.07 -31.44 16.20
C TYR A 180 -0.51 -30.01 16.54
N ASP A 181 0.13 -29.02 15.93
CA ASP A 181 -0.52 -27.72 15.75
C ASP A 181 -1.87 -28.03 15.10
N ASN A 182 -2.97 -27.66 15.77
CA ASN A 182 -4.29 -27.75 15.17
C ASN A 182 -4.22 -27.08 13.80
N GLU A 183 -4.57 -27.81 12.74
CA GLU A 183 -4.42 -27.35 11.35
C GLU A 183 -5.09 -25.98 11.13
N SER A 184 -6.22 -25.75 11.83
CA SER A 184 -6.91 -24.46 11.91
C SER A 184 -6.06 -23.31 12.49
N GLU A 185 -5.24 -23.55 13.51
CA GLU A 185 -4.36 -22.50 14.08
C GLU A 185 -3.20 -22.19 13.15
N ARG A 186 -2.64 -23.21 12.48
CA ARG A 186 -1.58 -23.04 11.49
C ARG A 186 -2.10 -22.23 10.30
N GLU A 187 -3.30 -22.53 9.81
CA GLU A 187 -3.95 -21.75 8.75
C GLU A 187 -4.19 -20.31 9.16
N GLN A 188 -4.73 -20.05 10.36
CA GLN A 188 -4.93 -18.68 10.86
C GLN A 188 -3.61 -17.91 10.96
N ARG A 189 -2.52 -18.54 11.44
CA ARG A 189 -1.19 -17.91 11.46
C ARG A 189 -0.69 -17.57 10.06
N LEU A 190 -0.82 -18.48 9.11
CA LEU A 190 -0.41 -18.25 7.72
C LEU A 190 -1.20 -17.10 7.08
N VAL A 191 -2.50 -16.99 7.35
CA VAL A 191 -3.34 -15.88 6.87
C VAL A 191 -2.89 -14.55 7.49
N ILE A 192 -2.70 -14.50 8.82
CA ILE A 192 -2.25 -13.30 9.53
C ILE A 192 -0.85 -12.88 9.05
N ASP A 193 0.06 -13.83 8.86
CA ASP A 193 1.44 -13.58 8.41
C ASP A 193 1.47 -13.11 6.95
N GLY A 194 0.63 -13.68 6.09
CA GLY A 194 0.43 -13.22 4.72
C GLY A 194 -0.15 -11.81 4.65
N GLN A 195 -1.24 -11.54 5.38
CA GLN A 195 -1.90 -10.23 5.41
C GLN A 195 -0.97 -9.12 5.88
N GLY A 196 -0.27 -9.30 7.01
CA GLY A 196 0.60 -8.21 7.48
C GLY A 196 1.90 -8.05 6.70
N ARG A 197 2.35 -9.04 5.90
CA ARG A 197 3.41 -8.81 4.90
C ARG A 197 2.92 -7.89 3.78
N LYS A 198 1.70 -8.14 3.30
CA LYS A 198 1.04 -7.31 2.29
C LYS A 198 0.74 -5.89 2.80
N MET A 199 0.25 -5.76 4.04
CA MET A 199 0.03 -4.45 4.67
C MET A 199 1.33 -3.67 4.91
N GLY A 200 2.42 -4.33 5.30
CA GLY A 200 3.71 -3.64 5.41
C GLY A 200 4.19 -3.05 4.08
N LEU A 201 3.93 -3.73 2.95
CA LEU A 201 4.21 -3.18 1.63
C LEU A 201 3.29 -2.01 1.26
N LEU A 202 2.01 -2.07 1.65
CA LEU A 202 1.05 -0.99 1.43
C LEU A 202 1.47 0.29 2.17
N SER A 203 1.77 0.16 3.47
CA SER A 203 2.28 1.24 4.29
C SER A 203 3.59 1.80 3.75
N TYR A 204 4.48 0.96 3.24
CA TYR A 204 5.72 1.41 2.61
C TYR A 204 5.46 2.43 1.48
N TYR A 205 4.53 2.14 0.56
CA TYR A 205 4.19 3.09 -0.51
C TYR A 205 3.43 4.32 0.00
N ALA A 206 2.61 4.18 1.05
CA ALA A 206 1.97 5.32 1.68
C ALA A 206 3.00 6.27 2.31
N ILE A 207 4.04 5.73 2.97
CA ILE A 207 5.16 6.51 3.52
C ILE A 207 5.92 7.22 2.39
N ASP A 208 6.29 6.50 1.34
CA ASP A 208 7.00 7.08 0.20
C ASP A 208 6.18 8.21 -0.43
N LEU A 209 4.86 8.05 -0.57
CA LEU A 209 3.97 9.09 -1.06
C LEU A 209 3.99 10.33 -0.15
N ILE A 210 3.78 10.15 1.16
CA ILE A 210 3.78 11.25 2.13
C ILE A 210 5.12 11.96 2.14
N HIS A 211 6.22 11.20 2.16
CA HIS A 211 7.57 11.71 2.11
C HIS A 211 7.80 12.61 0.89
N ILE A 212 7.38 12.16 -0.29
CA ILE A 212 7.49 12.95 -1.53
C ILE A 212 6.65 14.23 -1.44
N LEU A 213 5.44 14.14 -0.90
CA LEU A 213 4.53 15.28 -0.77
C LEU A 213 5.05 16.32 0.24
N VAL A 214 5.63 15.87 1.36
CA VAL A 214 6.16 16.76 2.41
C VAL A 214 7.48 17.40 2.02
N ASN A 215 8.42 16.64 1.44
CA ASN A 215 9.77 17.15 1.19
C ASN A 215 9.88 18.04 -0.05
N LYS A 216 8.90 17.96 -0.96
CA LYS A 216 8.90 18.75 -2.19
C LYS A 216 7.82 19.84 -2.22
N GLY A 217 6.79 19.74 -1.39
CA GLY A 217 5.74 20.74 -1.33
C GLY A 217 6.05 21.86 -0.32
N GLU A 218 5.86 23.11 -0.71
CA GLU A 218 5.56 24.23 0.20
C GLU A 218 4.17 24.02 0.85
N SER A 219 3.94 22.87 1.47
CA SER A 219 2.63 22.55 2.04
C SER A 219 2.37 23.52 3.20
N THR A 220 1.31 24.32 3.07
CA THR A 220 0.88 25.25 4.10
C THR A 220 0.61 24.51 5.41
N SER A 221 0.87 25.19 6.52
CA SER A 221 1.04 24.69 7.89
C SER A 221 -0.09 23.82 8.47
N ILE A 222 -1.24 23.76 7.80
CA ILE A 222 -2.45 23.08 8.29
C ILE A 222 -2.48 21.58 7.92
N ASP A 223 -1.83 21.17 6.82
CA ASP A 223 -1.72 19.75 6.46
C ASP A 223 -0.54 19.05 7.17
N ILE A 224 0.49 19.83 7.56
CA ILE A 224 1.66 19.33 8.30
C ILE A 224 1.27 18.79 9.69
N ILE A 225 0.39 19.50 10.42
CA ILE A 225 -0.09 19.08 11.76
C ILE A 225 -0.85 17.73 11.69
N LYS A 226 -1.45 17.39 10.55
CA LYS A 226 -2.22 16.14 10.38
C LYS A 226 -1.32 14.98 9.93
N ILE A 227 -0.27 15.30 9.16
CA ILE A 227 0.79 14.35 8.81
C ILE A 227 1.59 13.94 10.07
N ASP A 228 1.69 14.83 11.06
CA ASP A 228 2.34 14.59 12.35
C ASP A 228 1.76 13.37 13.10
N VAL A 229 0.42 13.23 13.11
CA VAL A 229 -0.26 12.05 13.67
C VAL A 229 0.13 10.77 12.92
N GLY A 230 0.21 10.84 11.58
CA GLY A 230 0.68 9.72 10.75
C GLY A 230 2.13 9.35 11.03
N ILE A 231 2.98 10.31 11.38
CA ILE A 231 4.41 10.09 11.67
C ILE A 231 4.64 9.54 13.07
N GLN A 232 3.88 10.00 14.06
CA GLN A 232 3.89 9.38 15.39
C GLN A 232 3.49 7.91 15.30
N LEU A 233 2.49 7.59 14.47
CA LEU A 233 2.13 6.20 14.17
C LEU A 233 3.26 5.46 13.46
N LEU A 234 4.04 6.11 12.59
CA LEU A 234 5.20 5.50 11.93
C LEU A 234 6.35 5.21 12.90
N LYS A 235 6.64 6.11 13.85
CA LYS A 235 7.66 5.88 14.91
C LYS A 235 7.31 4.64 15.74
N ASP A 236 6.03 4.37 15.99
CA ASP A 236 5.55 3.17 16.69
C ASP A 236 5.61 1.87 15.84
N VAL A 237 5.65 2.02 14.51
CA VAL A 237 5.46 0.95 13.52
C VAL A 237 6.80 0.48 12.91
N ILE A 238 7.84 1.32 12.94
CA ILE A 238 9.22 0.95 12.58
C ILE A 238 9.74 -0.10 13.59
N PRO A 239 10.06 -1.34 13.17
CA PRO A 239 10.57 -2.36 14.07
C PRO A 239 12.00 -2.05 14.52
N ASP A 240 12.38 -2.52 15.71
CA ASP A 240 13.78 -2.63 16.15
C ASP A 240 14.67 -3.17 15.00
N GLU A 241 15.75 -2.44 14.68
CA GLU A 241 16.69 -2.73 13.58
C GLU A 241 17.20 -4.18 13.56
N GLU A 242 17.15 -4.88 14.70
CA GLU A 242 17.66 -6.23 14.84
C GLU A 242 16.90 -7.30 14.05
N ARG A 243 15.63 -7.07 13.66
CA ARG A 243 14.78 -8.12 13.05
C ARG A 243 14.97 -8.39 11.55
N TYR A 244 15.73 -7.57 10.82
CA TYR A 244 15.88 -7.71 9.36
C TYR A 244 17.29 -8.10 8.90
N LYS A 245 18.18 -8.51 9.83
CA LYS A 245 19.55 -8.91 9.51
C LYS A 245 19.63 -10.13 8.57
N ASP A 246 18.61 -11.00 8.55
CA ASP A 246 18.65 -12.29 7.83
C ASP A 246 17.99 -12.29 6.43
N VAL A 247 17.45 -11.15 5.96
CA VAL A 247 16.84 -11.06 4.62
C VAL A 247 17.81 -10.34 3.70
N ASP A 248 18.14 -10.91 2.54
CA ASP A 248 19.00 -10.35 1.47
C ASP A 248 18.44 -9.04 0.82
N LEU A 249 17.41 -8.45 1.45
CA LEU A 249 16.85 -7.12 1.21
C LEU A 249 17.32 -6.09 2.26
N SER A 250 18.18 -6.48 3.21
CA SER A 250 18.55 -5.69 4.40
C SER A 250 19.15 -4.33 4.06
N GLU A 251 20.01 -4.23 3.02
CA GLU A 251 20.59 -2.94 2.64
C GLU A 251 19.52 -1.96 2.13
N ASN A 252 18.50 -2.44 1.41
CA ASN A 252 17.43 -1.59 0.88
C ASN A 252 16.45 -1.21 1.99
N ILE A 253 16.13 -2.15 2.89
CA ILE A 253 15.23 -1.93 4.03
C ILE A 253 15.88 -0.98 5.05
N ASN A 254 17.15 -1.16 5.41
CA ASN A 254 17.86 -0.30 6.36
C ASN A 254 18.01 1.12 5.83
N ASN A 255 18.39 1.30 4.56
CA ASN A 255 18.40 2.62 3.92
C ASN A 255 17.01 3.29 3.90
N ARG A 256 15.92 2.51 3.94
CA ARG A 256 14.54 3.02 3.95
C ARG A 256 14.07 3.35 5.37
N ILE A 257 14.44 2.54 6.36
CA ILE A 257 14.23 2.83 7.79
C ILE A 257 14.97 4.11 8.17
N GLU A 258 16.23 4.24 7.77
CA GLU A 258 17.05 5.42 8.02
C GLU A 258 16.42 6.69 7.40
N ARG A 259 15.82 6.58 6.21
CA ARG A 259 15.05 7.67 5.60
C ARG A 259 13.79 8.01 6.39
N GLY A 260 13.07 7.01 6.88
CA GLY A 260 11.89 7.20 7.72
C GLY A 260 12.22 7.93 9.03
N ILE A 261 13.31 7.53 9.69
CA ILE A 261 13.81 8.19 10.91
C ILE A 261 14.22 9.63 10.61
N LYS A 262 15.04 9.86 9.58
CA LYS A 262 15.43 11.22 9.17
C LYS A 262 14.24 12.10 8.82
N LEU A 263 13.21 11.54 8.18
CA LEU A 263 12.00 12.28 7.86
C LEU A 263 11.22 12.66 9.12
N ALA A 264 11.11 11.73 10.07
CA ALA A 264 10.45 11.99 11.34
C ALA A 264 11.18 13.08 12.15
N ASP A 265 12.52 13.10 12.13
CA ASP A 265 13.35 14.13 12.77
C ASP A 265 13.22 15.50 12.08
N ILE A 266 13.20 15.53 10.74
CA ILE A 266 12.98 16.75 9.95
C ILE A 266 11.64 17.37 10.30
N ILE A 267 10.59 16.54 10.40
CA ILE A 267 9.23 17.00 10.65
C ILE A 267 9.08 17.48 12.08
N GLU A 268 9.66 16.78 13.06
CA GLU A 268 9.76 17.26 14.44
C GLU A 268 10.48 18.61 14.52
N GLY A 269 11.54 18.81 13.73
CA GLY A 269 12.26 20.08 13.62
C GLY A 269 11.44 21.22 12.99
N ILE A 270 10.59 20.91 12.02
CA ILE A 270 9.64 21.88 11.43
C ILE A 270 8.58 22.27 12.45
N ILE A 271 8.03 21.31 13.19
CA ILE A 271 7.01 21.56 14.23
C ILE A 271 7.56 22.45 15.34
N ARG A 272 8.78 22.20 15.82
CA ARG A 272 9.44 23.05 16.83
C ARG A 272 9.70 24.49 16.36
N LYS A 273 9.69 24.76 15.06
CA LYS A 273 9.86 26.12 14.50
C LYS A 273 8.52 26.83 14.29
N LEU A 274 7.41 26.08 14.21
CA LEU A 274 6.07 26.60 13.98
C LEU A 274 5.28 26.84 15.27
N LEU A 275 5.68 26.20 16.38
CA LEU A 275 5.17 26.42 17.74
C LEU A 275 6.10 27.35 18.53
#